data_AF-A0A2J0L622-F1
#
_entry.id   AF-A0A2J0L622-F1
#
_cell.length_a   1.000
_cell.length_b   1.000
_cell.length_c   1.000
_cell.angle_alpha   90.00
_cell.angle_beta   90.00
_cell.angle_gamma   90.00
#
_symmetry.space_group_name_H-M   'P 1'
#
loop_
_entity.id
_entity.type
_entity.pdbx_description
1 polymer ?
#
loop_
_entity_poly.entity_id
_entity_poly.type
_entity_poly.pdbx_seq_one_letter_code
_entity_poly.pdbx_strand_id
1 'polypeptide(L)'
;MTEEQEEYKTLIKSANAGADMETFRRSNAGQILHQKAVEDEMEALRKLAVVDPADPVTIRALQLEAAVPRLAIRWIEEIIEQGEVAKFSIEET
;
A
#
# COMPACT_ATOMS: atom_id res chain seq x y z
N MET A 1 4.57 32.54 8.43
CA MET A 1 4.22 31.56 7.41
C MET A 1 2.73 31.58 7.28
N THR A 2 2.20 31.85 6.10
CA THR A 2 0.75 31.86 5.89
C THR A 2 0.22 30.43 5.84
N GLU A 3 -1.08 30.25 6.07
CA GLU A 3 -1.75 28.95 5.97
C GLU A 3 -1.58 28.34 4.56
N GLU A 4 -1.73 29.18 3.53
CA GLU A 4 -1.47 28.83 2.12
C GLU A 4 -0.03 28.33 1.87
N GLN A 5 0.97 28.94 2.53
CA GLN A 5 2.37 28.49 2.39
C GLN A 5 2.60 27.12 3.03
N GLU A 6 1.86 26.75 4.07
CA GLU A 6 1.95 25.43 4.69
C GLU A 6 1.18 24.37 3.93
N GLU A 7 0.02 24.72 3.38
CA GLU A 7 -0.73 23.86 2.49
C GLU A 7 0.09 23.51 1.24
N TYR A 8 0.66 24.51 0.57
CA TYR A 8 1.49 24.31 -0.61
C TYR A 8 2.70 23.40 -0.34
N LYS A 9 3.38 23.58 0.81
CA LYS A 9 4.47 22.68 1.21
C LYS A 9 4.00 21.25 1.48
N THR A 10 2.80 21.09 2.04
CA THR A 10 2.23 19.77 2.31
C THR A 10 1.93 19.05 1.00
N LEU A 11 1.37 19.76 0.01
CA LEU A 11 1.19 19.23 -1.34
C LEU A 11 2.51 18.80 -1.97
N ILE A 12 3.57 19.62 -1.91
CA ILE A 12 4.89 19.25 -2.43
C ILE A 12 5.43 17.98 -1.76
N LYS A 13 5.29 17.86 -0.43
CA LYS A 13 5.71 16.66 0.29
C LYS A 13 4.97 15.42 -0.18
N SER A 14 3.65 15.49 -0.33
CA SER A 14 2.84 14.38 -0.83
C SER A 14 3.19 14.00 -2.26
N ALA A 15 3.38 14.99 -3.15
CA ALA A 15 3.80 14.75 -4.53
C ALA A 15 5.15 14.04 -4.62
N ASN A 16 6.13 14.47 -3.83
CA ASN A 16 7.45 13.83 -3.76
C ASN A 16 7.34 12.40 -3.20
N ALA A 17 6.56 12.20 -2.13
CA ALA A 17 6.37 10.87 -1.55
C ALA A 17 5.75 9.88 -2.55
N GLY A 18 4.77 10.32 -3.35
CA GLY A 18 4.19 9.49 -4.41
C GLY A 18 5.20 9.13 -5.50
N ALA A 19 6.02 10.10 -5.95
CA ALA A 19 7.07 9.86 -6.94
C ALA A 19 8.17 8.91 -6.43
N ASP A 20 8.58 9.07 -5.17
CA ASP A 20 9.53 8.17 -4.51
C ASP A 20 8.96 6.75 -4.40
N MET A 21 7.68 6.64 -4.02
CA MET A 21 7.01 5.35 -3.89
C MET A 21 6.81 4.66 -5.24
N GLU A 22 6.50 5.41 -6.30
CA GLU A 22 6.40 4.88 -7.66
C GLU A 22 7.77 4.36 -8.14
N THR A 23 8.84 5.09 -7.84
CA THR A 23 10.22 4.69 -8.13
C THR A 23 10.59 3.42 -7.35
N PHE A 24 10.28 3.38 -6.06
CA PHE A 24 10.48 2.20 -5.22
C PHE A 24 9.74 0.98 -5.77
N ARG A 25 8.45 1.12 -6.11
CA ARG A 25 7.63 0.05 -6.69
C ARG A 25 8.24 -0.53 -7.97
N ARG A 26 8.84 0.31 -8.81
CA ARG A 26 9.52 -0.09 -10.06
C ARG A 26 10.90 -0.72 -9.83
N SER A 27 11.52 -0.49 -8.68
CA SER A 27 12.84 -1.05 -8.36
C SER A 27 12.78 -2.57 -8.15
N ASN A 28 13.93 -3.24 -8.25
CA ASN A 28 14.05 -4.67 -7.95
C ASN A 28 13.52 -5.01 -6.54
N ALA A 29 13.81 -4.16 -5.54
CA ALA A 29 13.35 -4.37 -4.18
C ALA A 29 11.82 -4.28 -4.06
N GLY A 30 11.21 -3.28 -4.70
CA GLY A 30 9.75 -3.13 -4.73
C GLY A 30 9.05 -4.29 -5.44
N GLN A 31 9.61 -4.75 -6.57
CA GLN A 31 9.09 -5.91 -7.30
C GLN A 31 9.17 -7.20 -6.48
N ILE A 32 10.31 -7.45 -5.81
CA ILE A 32 10.48 -8.61 -4.91
C ILE A 32 9.50 -8.53 -3.75
N LEU A 33 9.33 -7.36 -3.12
CA LEU A 33 8.38 -7.18 -2.04
C LEU A 33 6.94 -7.44 -2.49
N HIS A 34 6.54 -6.91 -3.65
CA HIS A 34 5.23 -7.15 -4.22
C HIS A 34 4.99 -8.63 -4.50
N GLN A 35 5.95 -9.30 -5.15
CA GLN A 35 5.86 -10.73 -5.42
C GLN A 35 5.72 -11.54 -4.11
N LYS A 36 6.52 -11.20 -3.10
CA LYS A 36 6.47 -11.87 -1.79
C LYS A 36 5.12 -11.66 -1.10
N ALA A 37 4.57 -10.45 -1.13
CA ALA A 37 3.26 -10.15 -0.57
C ALA A 37 2.14 -10.95 -1.26
N VAL A 38 2.17 -11.05 -2.60
CA VAL A 38 1.22 -11.87 -3.37
C VAL A 38 1.35 -13.35 -3.01
N GLU A 39 2.56 -13.88 -2.90
CA GLU A 39 2.81 -15.27 -2.52
C GLU A 39 2.28 -15.59 -1.12
N ASP A 40 2.55 -14.71 -0.15
CA ASP A 40 2.11 -14.86 1.24
C ASP A 40 0.59 -14.81 1.36
N GLU A 41 -0.05 -13.88 0.64
CA GLU A 41 -1.51 -13.81 0.57
C GLU A 41 -2.11 -15.10 0.00
N MET A 42 -1.58 -15.57 -1.14
CA MET A 42 -2.06 -16.79 -1.78
C MET A 42 -1.86 -18.02 -0.89
N GLU A 43 -0.74 -18.10 -0.17
CA GLU A 43 -0.47 -19.20 0.76
C GLU A 43 -1.50 -19.22 1.90
N ALA A 44 -1.75 -18.07 2.54
CA ALA A 44 -2.74 -17.95 3.61
C ALA A 44 -4.15 -18.30 3.12
N LEU A 45 -4.53 -17.87 1.92
CA LEU A 45 -5.83 -18.21 1.31
C LEU A 45 -5.95 -19.70 0.97
N ARG A 46 -4.87 -20.35 0.51
CA ARG A 46 -4.86 -21.80 0.28
C ARG A 46 -5.04 -22.58 1.58
N LYS A 47 -4.36 -22.18 2.66
CA LYS A 47 -4.56 -22.76 3.99
C LYS A 47 -6.00 -22.56 4.48
N LEU A 48 -6.55 -21.36 4.28
CA LEU A 48 -7.92 -21.03 4.66
C LEU A 48 -8.96 -21.89 3.91
N ALA A 49 -8.68 -22.30 2.67
CA ALA A 49 -9.60 -23.14 1.89
C ALA A 49 -9.72 -24.58 2.41
N VAL A 50 -8.76 -25.05 3.21
CA VAL A 50 -8.72 -26.44 3.72
C VAL A 50 -8.81 -26.54 5.25
N VAL A 51 -8.93 -25.41 5.95
CA VAL A 51 -9.08 -25.39 7.41
C VAL A 51 -10.44 -25.94 7.84
N ASP A 52 -10.49 -26.54 9.04
CA ASP A 52 -11.74 -26.97 9.65
C ASP A 52 -12.69 -25.77 9.82
N PRO A 53 -13.89 -25.78 9.21
CA PRO A 53 -14.86 -24.69 9.37
C PRO A 53 -15.36 -24.53 10.82
N ALA A 54 -15.17 -25.53 11.67
CA ALA A 54 -15.50 -25.48 13.10
C ALA A 54 -14.38 -24.86 13.96
N ASP A 55 -13.24 -24.49 13.37
CA ASP A 55 -12.13 -23.83 14.07
C ASP A 55 -12.06 -22.31 13.72
N PRO A 56 -12.87 -21.48 14.41
CA PRO A 56 -12.91 -20.04 14.15
C PRO A 56 -11.60 -19.33 14.50
N VAL A 57 -10.77 -19.90 15.39
CA VAL A 57 -9.50 -19.28 15.80
C VAL A 57 -8.51 -19.35 14.65
N THR A 58 -8.34 -20.53 14.06
CA THR A 58 -7.42 -20.73 12.93
C THR A 58 -7.93 -20.00 11.67
N ILE A 59 -9.25 -20.00 11.43
CA ILE A 59 -9.85 -19.20 10.34
C ILE A 59 -9.48 -17.72 10.47
N ARG A 60 -9.66 -17.12 11.66
CA ARG A 60 -9.35 -15.71 11.89
C ARG A 60 -7.86 -15.42 11.72
N ALA A 61 -6.99 -16.32 12.19
CA ALA A 61 -5.54 -16.17 12.04
C ALA A 61 -5.14 -16.13 10.56
N LEU A 62 -5.65 -17.06 9.75
CA LEU A 62 -5.37 -17.13 8.31
C LEU A 62 -5.96 -15.95 7.52
N GLN A 63 -7.13 -15.44 7.92
CA GLN A 63 -7.70 -14.22 7.34
C GLN A 63 -6.81 -13.00 7.60
N LEU A 64 -6.26 -12.88 8.82
CA LEU A 64 -5.32 -11.81 9.15
C LEU A 64 -4.00 -11.98 8.39
N GLU A 65 -3.46 -13.20 8.31
CA GLU A 65 -2.25 -13.53 7.55
C GLU A 65 -2.39 -13.15 6.08
N ALA A 66 -3.56 -13.35 5.47
CA ALA A 66 -3.84 -12.92 4.10
C ALA A 66 -4.04 -11.38 3.97
N ALA A 67 -4.59 -10.73 5.00
CA ALA A 67 -4.92 -9.30 4.95
C ALA A 67 -3.70 -8.39 5.06
N VAL A 68 -2.69 -8.76 5.85
CA VAL A 68 -1.48 -7.93 6.06
C VAL A 68 -0.71 -7.66 4.76
N PRO A 69 -0.30 -8.66 3.95
CA PRO A 69 0.43 -8.41 2.71
C PRO A 69 -0.40 -7.60 1.71
N ARG A 70 -1.71 -7.87 1.62
CA ARG A 70 -2.65 -7.08 0.80
C ARG A 70 -2.66 -5.60 1.22
N LEU A 71 -2.69 -5.34 2.52
CA LEU A 71 -2.68 -3.98 3.05
C LEU A 71 -1.37 -3.25 2.74
N ALA A 72 -0.23 -3.95 2.80
CA ALA A 72 1.06 -3.38 2.46
C ALA A 72 1.13 -2.93 0.99
N ILE A 73 0.64 -3.75 0.05
CA ILE A 73 0.55 -3.36 -1.37
C ILE A 73 -0.37 -2.15 -1.53
N ARG A 74 -1.54 -2.18 -0.90
CA ARG A 74 -2.51 -1.09 -0.96
C ARG A 74 -1.95 0.24 -0.46
N TRP A 75 -1.17 0.25 0.62
CA TRP A 75 -0.54 1.49 1.11
C TRP A 75 0.45 2.09 0.11
N ILE A 76 1.19 1.26 -0.63
CA ILE A 76 2.08 1.72 -1.69
C ILE A 76 1.26 2.42 -2.78
N GLU A 77 0.13 1.81 -3.19
CA GLU A 77 -0.78 2.38 -4.19
C GLU A 77 -1.42 3.69 -3.72
N GLU A 78 -1.91 3.74 -2.48
CA GLU A 78 -2.53 4.93 -1.89
C GLU A 78 -1.54 6.10 -1.79
N ILE A 79 -0.27 5.85 -1.45
CA ILE A 79 0.76 6.90 -1.41
C ILE A 79 1.05 7.44 -2.81
N ILE A 80 1.07 6.57 -3.84
CA ILE A 80 1.25 7.00 -5.23
C ILE A 80 0.07 7.86 -5.68
N GLU A 81 -1.17 7.39 -5.45
CA GLU A 81 -2.39 8.13 -5.82
C GLU A 81 -2.46 9.50 -5.13
N GLN A 82 -2.18 9.55 -3.82
CA GLN A 82 -2.14 10.82 -3.08
C GLN A 82 -1.09 11.79 -3.64
N GLY A 83 0.06 11.27 -4.09
CA GLY A 83 1.07 12.09 -4.74
C GLY A 83 0.65 12.61 -6.12
N GLU A 84 -0.06 11.80 -6.91
CA GLU A 84 -0.62 12.22 -8.20
C GLU A 84 -1.66 13.33 -8.03
N VAL A 85 -2.56 13.17 -7.06
CA VAL A 85 -3.54 14.21 -6.70
C VAL A 85 -2.85 15.49 -6.24
N ALA A 86 -1.85 15.40 -5.37
CA ALA A 86 -1.12 16.57 -4.89
C ALA A 86 -0.37 17.30 -6.01
N LYS A 87 0.20 16.56 -6.96
CA LYS A 87 0.85 17.14 -8.14
C LYS A 87 -0.15 17.91 -9.00
N PHE A 88 -1.33 17.35 -9.24
CA PHE A 88 -2.39 18.01 -10.00
C PHE A 88 -2.82 19.32 -9.32
N SER A 89 -3.01 19.32 -7.99
CA SER A 89 -3.38 20.53 -7.24
C SER A 89 -2.31 21.63 -7.28
N ILE A 90 -1.02 21.26 -7.32
CA ILE A 90 0.08 22.23 -7.48
C ILE A 90 0.03 22.89 -8.86
N GLU A 91 -0.28 22.14 -9.92
CA GLU A 91 -0.32 22.64 -11.29
C GLU A 91 -1.52 23.56 -11.56
N GLU A 92 -2.59 23.46 -10.77
CA GLU A 92 -3.78 24.32 -10.85
C GLU A 92 -3.68 25.62 -10.01
N THR A 93 -2.66 25.77 -9.16
CA THR A 93 -2.45 26.94 -8.28
C THR A 93 -1.53 27.97 -8.93
#